data_AF-A0A0D6MP55-F1
#
_entry.id   AF-A0A0D6MP55-F1
#
_cell.length_a   1.000
_cell.length_b   1.000
_cell.length_c   1.000
_cell.angle_alpha   90.00
_cell.angle_beta   90.00
_cell.angle_gamma   90.00
#
_symmetry.space_group_name_H-M   'P 1'
#
loop_
_entity.id
_entity.type
_entity.pdbx_description
1 polymer ?
#
loop_
_entity_poly.entity_id
_entity_poly.type
_entity_poly.pdbx_seq_one_letter_code
_entity_poly.pdbx_strand_id
1 'polypeptide(L)'
;MSAHLTYTPARIDAIDQAALELSHLGALLEWTGHAVTIADIELEGPGLSRLGCALQWAGGEIERRCAIINKATSNVGEWKP
;
A
#
# COMPACT_ATOMS: atom_id res chain seq x y z
N MET A 1 14.57 -9.30 -27.70
CA MET A 1 15.51 -9.03 -26.60
C MET A 1 14.73 -9.04 -25.30
N SER A 2 14.80 -10.13 -24.52
CA SER A 2 14.14 -10.18 -23.21
C SER A 2 14.90 -9.27 -22.24
N ALA A 3 14.21 -8.31 -21.62
CA ALA A 3 14.79 -7.49 -20.58
C ALA A 3 15.07 -8.38 -19.36
N HIS A 4 16.34 -8.73 -19.14
CA HIS A 4 16.74 -9.44 -17.94
C HIS A 4 16.50 -8.52 -16.74
N LEU A 5 15.56 -8.89 -15.88
CA LEU A 5 15.39 -8.27 -14.56
C LEU A 5 16.65 -8.51 -13.76
N THR A 6 17.52 -7.50 -13.65
CA THR A 6 18.67 -7.55 -12.76
C THR A 6 18.17 -7.30 -11.33
N TYR A 7 17.75 -8.37 -10.66
CA TYR A 7 17.32 -8.33 -9.27
C TYR A 7 18.55 -8.19 -8.36
N THR A 8 18.87 -6.96 -8.00
CA THR A 8 19.87 -6.67 -6.96
C THR A 8 19.26 -6.95 -5.58
N PRO A 9 20.06 -7.35 -4.56
CA PRO A 9 19.56 -7.54 -3.19
C PRO A 9 18.73 -6.34 -2.69
N ALA A 10 19.20 -5.11 -2.90
CA ALA A 10 18.47 -3.89 -2.54
C ALA A 10 17.10 -3.73 -3.21
N ARG A 11 16.89 -4.28 -4.41
CA ARG A 11 15.58 -4.25 -5.09
C ARG A 11 14.63 -5.27 -4.48
N ILE A 12 15.15 -6.45 -4.15
CA ILE A 12 14.39 -7.51 -3.48
C ILE A 12 13.97 -7.02 -2.10
N ASP A 13 14.89 -6.48 -1.31
CA ASP A 13 14.60 -5.93 0.02
C ASP A 13 13.52 -4.83 -0.03
N ALA A 14 13.60 -3.93 -1.02
CA ALA A 14 12.60 -2.87 -1.20
C ALA A 14 11.22 -3.42 -1.57
N ILE A 15 11.15 -4.48 -2.37
CA ILE A 15 9.90 -5.16 -2.72
C ILE A 15 9.32 -5.86 -1.49
N ASP A 16 10.14 -6.61 -0.76
CA ASP A 16 9.71 -7.37 0.42
C ASP A 16 9.19 -6.43 1.51
N GLN A 17 9.90 -5.33 1.77
CA GLN A 17 9.46 -4.32 2.73
C GLN A 17 8.15 -3.66 2.30
N ALA A 18 8.03 -3.27 1.02
CA ALA A 18 6.80 -2.66 0.51
C ALA A 18 5.61 -3.63 0.55
N ALA A 19 5.84 -4.92 0.26
CA ALA A 19 4.83 -5.96 0.32
C ALA A 19 4.37 -6.23 1.76
N LEU A 20 5.30 -6.27 2.72
CA LEU A 20 4.99 -6.40 4.14
C LEU A 20 4.12 -5.22 4.63
N GLU A 21 4.49 -4.00 4.26
CA GLU A 21 3.73 -2.81 4.63
C GLU A 21 2.33 -2.79 3.98
N LEU A 22 2.20 -3.25 2.73
CA LEU A 22 0.89 -3.45 2.10
C LEU A 22 0.03 -4.48 2.83
N SER A 23 0.64 -5.57 3.31
CA SER A 23 -0.07 -6.58 4.11
C SER A 23 -0.61 -5.99 5.41
N HIS A 24 0.20 -5.19 6.12
CA HIS A 24 -0.25 -4.49 7.32
C HIS A 24 -1.38 -3.48 7.04
N LEU A 25 -1.29 -2.71 5.95
CA LEU A 25 -2.36 -1.80 5.53
C LEU A 25 -3.64 -2.55 5.20
N GLY A 26 -3.54 -3.69 4.52
CA GLY A 26 -4.66 -4.57 4.23
C GLY A 26 -5.36 -5.06 5.51
N ALA A 27 -4.59 -5.54 6.49
CA ALA A 27 -5.14 -5.98 7.77
C ALA A 27 -5.85 -4.86 8.53
N LEU A 28 -5.29 -3.64 8.53
CA LEU A 28 -5.92 -2.48 9.17
C LEU A 28 -7.23 -2.08 8.49
N LEU A 29 -7.28 -2.14 7.16
CA LEU A 29 -8.49 -1.85 6.38
C LEU A 29 -9.58 -2.92 6.61
N GLU A 30 -9.19 -4.19 6.67
CA GLU A 30 -10.10 -5.29 7.01
C GLU A 30 -10.72 -5.09 8.40
N TRP A 31 -9.89 -4.82 9.41
CA TRP A 31 -10.34 -4.51 10.77
C TRP A 31 -11.28 -3.30 10.80
N THR A 32 -10.96 -2.26 10.03
CA THR A 32 -11.81 -1.07 9.94
C THR A 32 -13.17 -1.40 9.32
N GLY A 33 -13.20 -2.14 8.22
CA GLY A 33 -14.44 -2.59 7.58
C GLY A 33 -15.28 -3.48 8.50
N HIS A 34 -14.63 -4.40 9.22
CA HIS A 34 -15.29 -5.26 10.19
C HIS A 34 -15.88 -4.47 11.36
N ALA A 35 -15.14 -3.50 11.90
CA ALA A 35 -15.62 -2.63 12.97
C ALA A 35 -16.84 -1.81 12.53
N VAL A 36 -16.82 -1.25 11.32
CA VAL A 36 -17.98 -0.52 10.75
C VAL A 36 -19.19 -1.45 10.60
N THR A 37 -18.97 -2.70 10.19
CA THR A 37 -20.04 -3.69 9.97
C THR A 37 -20.65 -4.19 11.28
N ILE A 38 -19.82 -4.55 12.27
CA ILE A 38 -20.27 -5.08 13.56
C ILE A 38 -20.99 -4.02 14.38
N ALA A 39 -20.44 -2.82 14.41
CA ALA A 39 -20.99 -1.78 15.27
C ALA A 39 -22.24 -1.10 14.66
N ASP A 40 -22.73 -1.59 13.51
CA ASP A 40 -23.89 -1.06 12.77
C ASP A 40 -23.87 0.47 12.75
N ILE A 41 -22.68 1.04 12.56
CA ILE A 41 -22.47 2.45 12.79
C ILE A 41 -23.09 3.17 11.61
N GLU A 42 -24.23 3.82 11.85
CA GLU A 42 -24.68 4.93 11.02
C GLU A 42 -23.63 6.03 11.14
N LEU A 43 -22.61 5.95 10.28
CA LEU A 43 -21.57 6.94 10.18
C LEU A 43 -22.16 8.18 9.54
N GLU A 44 -22.50 9.15 10.38
CA GLU A 44 -22.94 10.46 9.94
C GLU A 44 -21.93 11.56 10.32
N GLY A 45 -21.97 12.65 9.56
CA GLY A 45 -21.23 13.87 9.85
C GLY A 45 -19.74 13.64 10.14
N PRO A 46 -19.21 14.08 11.30
CA PRO A 46 -17.78 14.01 11.61
C PRO A 46 -17.18 12.59 11.61
N GLY A 47 -17.97 11.57 11.95
CA GLY A 47 -17.53 10.18 11.97
C GLY A 47 -17.22 9.67 10.57
N LEU A 48 -18.14 9.92 9.63
CA LEU A 48 -17.99 9.58 8.21
C LEU A 48 -16.84 10.34 7.57
N SER A 49 -16.69 11.64 7.86
CA SER A 49 -15.57 12.43 7.34
C SER A 49 -14.22 11.91 7.82
N ARG A 50 -14.11 11.48 9.09
CA ARG A 50 -12.88 10.89 9.64
C ARG A 50 -12.56 9.54 8.99
N LEU A 51 -13.57 8.68 8.80
CA LEU A 51 -13.39 7.42 8.09
C LEU A 51 -12.95 7.68 6.64
N GLY A 52 -13.59 8.60 5.94
CA GLY A 52 -13.22 8.98 4.57
C GLY A 52 -11.77 9.48 4.48
N CYS A 53 -11.34 10.34 5.41
CA CYS A 53 -9.94 10.80 5.47
C CYS A 53 -8.97 9.65 5.73
N ALA A 54 -9.31 8.73 6.64
CA ALA A 54 -8.48 7.57 6.95
C ALA A 54 -8.35 6.63 5.73
N LEU A 55 -9.45 6.37 5.02
CA LEU A 55 -9.47 5.57 3.79
C LEU A 55 -8.67 6.24 2.67
N GLN A 56 -8.79 7.57 2.51
CA GLN A 56 -8.01 8.31 1.52
C GLN A 56 -6.51 8.24 1.81
N TRP A 57 -6.12 8.40 3.08
CA TRP A 57 -4.73 8.24 3.51
C TRP A 57 -4.21 6.82 3.23
N ALA A 58 -5.00 5.80 3.58
CA ALA A 58 -4.64 4.40 3.33
C ALA A 58 -4.48 4.11 1.83
N GLY A 59 -5.38 4.64 1.00
CA GLY A 59 -5.28 4.54 -0.46
C GLY A 59 -3.99 5.15 -1.00
N GLY A 60 -3.64 6.36 -0.56
CA GLY A 60 -2.37 7.00 -0.95
C GLY A 60 -1.13 6.23 -0.50
N GLU A 61 -1.17 5.61 0.67
CA GLU A 61 -0.04 4.81 1.17
C GLU A 61 0.12 3.49 0.39
N ILE A 62 -0.99 2.86 0.00
CA ILE A 62 -1.01 1.71 -0.91
C ILE A 62 -0.40 2.09 -2.27
N GLU A 63 -0.85 3.19 -2.87
CA GLU A 63 -0.30 3.69 -4.14
C GLU A 63 1.21 3.91 -4.05
N ARG A 64 1.69 4.48 -2.94
CA ARG A 64 3.13 4.70 -2.72
C ARG A 64 3.93 3.40 -2.69
N ARG A 65 3.45 2.35 -2.03
CA ARG A 65 4.13 1.03 -2.02
C ARG A 65 4.05 0.33 -3.36
N CYS A 66 2.91 0.40 -4.04
CA CYS A 66 2.78 -0.12 -5.39
C CYS A 66 3.76 0.58 -6.34
N ALA A 67 3.98 1.89 -6.20
CA ALA A 67 4.97 2.63 -6.96
C ALA A 67 6.42 2.18 -6.66
N ILE A 68 6.75 1.88 -5.40
CA ILE A 68 8.06 1.31 -5.01
C ILE A 68 8.26 -0.05 -5.68
N ILE A 69 7.27 -0.94 -5.61
CA ILE A 69 7.31 -2.26 -6.24
C ILE A 69 7.43 -2.13 -7.76
N ASN A 70 6.63 -1.25 -8.39
CA ASN A 70 6.69 -1.01 -9.83
C ASN A 70 8.07 -0.47 -10.24
N LYS A 71 8.64 0.47 -9.51
CA LYS A 71 10.00 0.98 -9.75
C LYS A 71 11.03 -0.14 -9.61
N ALA A 72 10.92 -0.93 -8.54
CA ALA A 72 11.81 -2.03 -8.26
C ALA A 72 11.64 -3.23 -9.22
N THR A 73 10.53 -3.33 -9.95
CA THR A 73 10.28 -4.39 -10.94
C THR A 73 10.39 -3.91 -12.40
N SER A 74 10.36 -2.61 -12.67
CA SER A 74 10.65 -2.07 -14.01
C SER A 74 12.15 -2.19 -14.35
N ASN A 75 12.48 -2.53 -15.60
CA ASN A 75 13.85 -2.56 -16.10
C ASN A 75 14.18 -1.27 -16.86
N VAL A 76 15.44 -0.83 -16.71
CA VAL A 76 16.21 0.17 -17.50
C VAL A 76 16.24 1.60 -16.94
N GLY A 77 17.39 1.94 -16.34
CA GLY A 77 17.88 3.32 -16.20
C GLY A 77 17.65 3.93 -14.82
N GLU A 78 18.72 4.02 -14.03
CA GLU A 78 18.81 4.92 -12.87
C GLU A 78 17.93 4.59 -11.65
N TRP A 79 18.27 3.50 -10.96
CA TRP A 79 18.15 3.54 -9.50
C TRP A 79 19.42 4.23 -8.95
N LYS A 80 19.26 5.45 -8.43
CA LYS A 80 20.24 6.06 -7.52
C LYS A 80 19.72 5.91 -6.08
N PRO A 81 20.56 5.41 -5.16
CA PRO A 81 20.25 5.33 -3.74
C PRO A 81 20.02 6.72 -3.12
#